data_AF-A0A4P9WBS8-F1
#
_entry.id   AF-A0A4P9WBS8-F1
#
_cell.length_a   1.000
_cell.length_b   1.000
_cell.length_c   1.000
_cell.angle_alpha   90.00
_cell.angle_beta   90.00
_cell.angle_gamma   90.00
#
_symmetry.space_group_name_H-M   'P 1'
#
loop_
_entity.id
_entity.type
_entity.pdbx_description
1 polymer ?
#
loop_
_entity_poly.entity_id
_entity_poly.type
_entity_poly.pdbx_seq_one_letter_code
_entity_poly.pdbx_strand_id
1 'polypeptide(L)'
;MPKPRAAPAPEGSNAIPVSAKRRRDVDEKEPVANKKLKPGQHPNPLARKYGHHVNRSTQEEGSAAVKKKIRDTERLLKNVGGLAWGSRGGASGGWSVRLLKLTFFFSQEHLPATVKVDLQRRLKALKLALERKQRSTVEEKLALKYKYVRFVEKKKVTRKITQLERALTLPDPPATTAADLSEQRARLLYTTHFPRDMAYIALFAGDDGSTVETDSDVGRKREAIIAFMRKAIESGAAGRSTFAVRAADVFGVSGKKEKW
;
A
#
# COMPACT_ATOMS: atom_id res chain seq x y z
N MET A 1 -16.98 79.67 0.00
CA MET A 1 -15.90 78.74 0.38
C MET A 1 -16.46 77.71 1.36
N PRO A 2 -16.45 76.40 1.01
CA PRO A 2 -17.12 75.36 1.78
C PRO A 2 -16.30 74.86 2.98
N LYS A 3 -17.03 74.50 4.04
CA LYS A 3 -16.57 74.05 5.36
C LYS A 3 -15.73 72.76 5.30
N PRO A 4 -14.71 72.58 6.16
CA PRO A 4 -14.03 71.28 6.28
C PRO A 4 -14.91 70.28 7.03
N ARG A 5 -15.09 69.11 6.42
CA ARG A 5 -15.88 67.97 6.90
C ARG A 5 -15.06 67.14 7.88
N ALA A 6 -15.65 66.84 9.03
CA ALA A 6 -15.10 66.04 10.12
C ALA A 6 -14.63 64.65 9.66
N ALA A 7 -13.49 64.22 10.20
CA ALA A 7 -12.95 62.87 10.06
C ALA A 7 -13.74 61.88 10.96
N PRO A 8 -14.14 60.71 10.46
CA PRO A 8 -14.63 59.63 11.31
C PRO A 8 -13.46 58.81 11.91
N ALA A 9 -13.59 58.48 13.19
CA ALA A 9 -12.72 57.58 13.93
C ALA A 9 -12.75 56.15 13.35
N PRO A 10 -11.64 55.40 13.36
CA PRO A 10 -11.69 53.95 13.17
C PRO A 10 -11.99 53.25 14.51
N GLU A 11 -13.18 52.66 14.58
CA GLU A 11 -13.57 51.66 15.58
C GLU A 11 -12.84 50.32 15.35
N GLY A 12 -12.42 49.67 16.42
CA GLY A 12 -12.38 48.20 16.50
C GLY A 12 -11.13 47.48 15.99
N SER A 13 -9.96 47.71 16.61
CA SER A 13 -8.87 46.73 16.59
C SER A 13 -9.22 45.54 17.50
N ASN A 14 -9.61 44.41 16.89
CA ASN A 14 -9.71 43.12 17.60
C ASN A 14 -8.31 42.63 17.97
N ALA A 15 -7.81 43.09 19.12
CA ALA A 15 -6.61 42.58 19.76
C ALA A 15 -6.87 41.17 20.32
N ILE A 16 -6.20 40.17 19.74
CA ILE A 16 -6.15 38.82 20.29
C ILE A 16 -5.31 38.88 21.58
N PRO A 17 -5.83 38.48 22.75
CA PRO A 17 -5.06 38.50 23.98
C PRO A 17 -3.95 37.44 23.96
N VAL A 18 -2.71 37.90 24.12
CA VAL A 18 -1.52 37.08 24.35
C VAL A 18 -1.72 36.30 25.65
N SER A 19 -1.96 34.99 25.52
CA SER A 19 -2.17 34.09 26.64
C SER A 19 -0.93 34.06 27.55
N ALA A 20 -1.15 34.49 28.78
CA ALA A 20 -0.19 34.49 29.87
C ALA A 20 0.50 33.13 30.04
N LYS A 21 1.84 33.15 30.13
CA LYS A 21 2.64 32.06 30.69
C LYS A 21 2.23 31.85 32.16
N ARG A 22 1.25 30.97 32.39
CA ARG A 22 0.98 30.40 33.71
C ARG A 22 2.13 29.45 34.04
N ARG A 23 2.89 29.86 35.06
CA ARG A 23 3.77 29.00 35.86
C ARG A 23 2.97 27.77 36.26
N ARG A 24 3.46 26.58 35.95
CA ARG A 24 2.97 25.34 36.56
C ARG A 24 3.93 25.01 37.68
N ASP A 25 3.43 25.27 38.87
CA ASP A 25 4.00 24.85 40.13
C ASP A 25 4.12 23.32 40.14
N VAL A 26 5.26 22.91 40.69
CA VAL A 26 5.55 21.58 41.20
C VAL A 26 4.52 21.29 42.29
N ASP A 27 3.82 20.16 42.22
CA ASP A 27 3.65 19.26 43.37
C ASP A 27 2.90 17.96 43.05
N GLU A 28 3.35 16.92 43.78
CA GLU A 28 2.65 15.70 44.16
C GLU A 28 2.52 14.52 43.15
N LYS A 29 3.49 13.61 43.29
CA LYS A 29 3.40 12.20 42.95
C LYS A 29 2.37 11.51 43.85
N GLU A 30 1.32 10.93 43.28
CA GLU A 30 0.60 9.81 43.90
C GLU A 30 1.02 8.47 43.26
N PRO A 31 1.36 7.44 44.06
CA PRO A 31 1.74 6.13 43.55
C PRO A 31 0.51 5.29 43.18
N VAL A 32 0.27 5.09 41.88
CA VAL A 32 -0.72 4.11 41.40
C VAL A 32 -0.19 2.69 41.67
N ALA A 33 -0.71 2.09 42.74
CA ALA A 33 -0.42 0.71 43.14
C ALA A 33 -0.97 -0.29 42.10
N ASN A 34 -0.06 -0.81 41.27
CA ASN A 34 -0.37 -1.84 40.27
C ASN A 34 -0.49 -3.23 40.94
N LYS A 35 -1.68 -3.59 41.43
CA LYS A 35 -1.96 -4.92 41.98
C LYS A 35 -2.01 -5.94 40.83
N LYS A 36 -0.93 -6.73 40.68
CA LYS A 36 -0.87 -7.90 39.79
C LYS A 36 -1.94 -8.93 40.19
N LEU A 37 -2.96 -9.13 39.35
CA LEU A 37 -3.89 -10.26 39.44
C LEU A 37 -3.13 -11.56 39.10
N LYS A 38 -3.26 -12.58 39.97
CA LYS A 38 -2.70 -13.92 39.72
C LYS A 38 -3.51 -14.62 38.60
N PRO A 39 -2.86 -15.34 37.67
CA PRO A 39 -3.58 -16.09 36.64
C PRO A 39 -4.28 -17.30 37.28
N GLY A 40 -5.62 -17.33 37.29
CA GLY A 40 -6.38 -18.51 37.75
C GLY A 40 -7.73 -18.26 38.41
N GLN A 41 -8.14 -17.01 38.64
CA GLN A 41 -9.45 -16.70 39.22
C GLN A 41 -10.31 -15.91 38.23
N HIS A 42 -11.13 -16.62 37.45
CA HIS A 42 -12.33 -16.04 36.86
C HIS A 42 -13.57 -16.52 37.64
N PRO A 43 -14.48 -15.61 38.04
CA PRO A 43 -15.67 -15.97 38.78
C PRO A 43 -16.77 -16.34 37.80
N ASN A 44 -16.89 -17.62 37.45
CA ASN A 44 -18.16 -18.11 36.93
C ASN A 44 -18.51 -19.47 37.54
N PRO A 45 -19.24 -19.50 38.67
CA PRO A 45 -19.57 -20.72 39.40
C PRO A 45 -20.57 -21.63 38.67
N LEU A 46 -21.18 -21.17 37.56
CA LEU A 46 -22.17 -21.95 36.80
C LEU A 46 -21.53 -22.93 35.80
N ALA A 47 -20.26 -22.73 35.40
CA ALA A 47 -19.56 -23.63 34.49
C ALA A 47 -19.28 -25.02 35.10
N ARG A 48 -19.32 -25.15 36.43
CA ARG A 48 -19.05 -26.40 37.15
C ARG A 48 -20.23 -27.37 37.18
N LYS A 49 -21.47 -26.91 37.05
CA LYS A 49 -22.67 -27.77 37.22
C LYS A 49 -23.19 -28.40 35.93
N TYR A 50 -22.92 -27.82 34.76
CA TYR A 50 -23.49 -28.30 33.48
C TYR A 50 -22.47 -28.39 32.33
N GLY A 51 -21.17 -28.26 32.62
CA GLY A 51 -20.12 -28.41 31.62
C GLY A 51 -19.81 -29.89 31.38
N HIS A 52 -20.21 -30.40 30.20
CA HIS A 52 -19.81 -31.69 29.66
C HIS A 52 -18.33 -32.00 29.95
N HIS A 53 -18.08 -33.10 30.66
CA HIS A 53 -16.75 -33.67 30.81
C HIS A 53 -16.31 -34.25 29.46
N VAL A 54 -15.77 -33.41 28.58
CA VAL A 54 -15.00 -33.91 27.44
C VAL A 54 -13.67 -34.38 28.00
N ASN A 55 -13.45 -35.70 27.98
CA ASN A 55 -12.19 -36.33 28.36
C ASN A 55 -11.01 -35.66 27.64
N ARG A 56 -10.27 -34.81 28.36
CA ARG A 56 -9.10 -34.05 27.86
C ARG A 56 -7.90 -34.96 27.55
N SER A 57 -7.90 -36.22 27.99
CA SER A 57 -6.75 -37.11 27.90
C SER A 57 -6.52 -37.74 26.52
N THR A 58 -7.52 -37.91 25.66
CA THR A 58 -7.35 -38.63 24.39
C THR A 58 -7.13 -37.74 23.16
N GLN A 59 -7.39 -36.42 23.26
CA GLN A 59 -7.13 -35.46 22.17
C GLN A 59 -5.79 -34.72 22.31
N GLU A 60 -5.26 -34.60 23.54
CA GLU A 60 -4.00 -33.90 23.77
C GLU A 60 -2.78 -34.74 23.38
N GLU A 61 -2.83 -36.07 23.50
CA GLU A 61 -1.71 -36.94 23.11
C GLU A 61 -1.43 -36.92 21.61
N GLY A 62 -2.48 -36.91 20.78
CA GLY A 62 -2.34 -36.73 19.33
C GLY A 62 -1.82 -35.34 18.95
N SER A 63 -2.30 -34.28 19.60
CA SER A 63 -1.87 -32.91 19.31
C SER A 63 -0.44 -32.62 19.82
N ALA A 64 -0.07 -33.19 20.98
CA ALA A 64 1.25 -33.06 21.58
C ALA A 64 2.28 -33.88 20.80
N ALA A 65 1.93 -35.10 20.37
CA ALA A 65 2.77 -35.92 19.49
C ALA A 65 2.96 -35.26 18.11
N VAL A 66 1.93 -34.61 17.56
CA VAL A 66 2.04 -33.85 16.30
C VAL A 66 2.86 -32.57 16.49
N LYS A 67 2.64 -31.80 17.58
CA LYS A 67 3.45 -30.61 17.92
C LYS A 67 4.90 -30.98 18.23
N LYS A 68 5.15 -32.15 18.81
CA LYS A 68 6.47 -32.72 19.07
C LYS A 68 7.12 -33.18 17.76
N LYS A 69 6.41 -33.90 16.88
CA LYS A 69 6.87 -34.23 15.53
C LYS A 69 7.17 -32.97 14.70
N ILE A 70 6.37 -31.92 14.80
CA ILE A 70 6.63 -30.63 14.14
C ILE A 70 7.89 -30.00 14.71
N ARG A 71 8.04 -29.89 16.04
CA ARG A 71 9.27 -29.37 16.67
C ARG A 71 10.50 -30.23 16.40
N ASP A 72 10.36 -31.54 16.34
CA ASP A 72 11.45 -32.48 16.09
C ASP A 72 11.84 -32.45 14.62
N THR A 73 10.87 -32.30 13.69
CA THR A 73 11.19 -32.02 12.28
C THR A 73 11.85 -30.65 12.12
N GLU A 74 11.43 -29.62 12.85
CA GLU A 74 12.07 -28.29 12.87
C GLU A 74 13.49 -28.31 13.48
N ARG A 75 13.74 -29.20 14.47
CA ARG A 75 15.07 -29.42 15.06
C ARG A 75 15.97 -30.24 14.16
N LEU A 76 15.46 -31.28 13.50
CA LEU A 76 16.18 -32.02 12.47
C LEU A 76 16.47 -31.15 11.24
N LEU A 77 15.57 -30.23 10.90
CA LEU A 77 15.78 -29.17 9.91
C LEU A 77 16.95 -28.23 10.28
N LYS A 78 17.24 -28.03 11.56
CA LYS A 78 18.40 -27.26 12.05
C LYS A 78 19.68 -28.10 12.19
N ASN A 79 19.58 -29.40 12.48
CA ASN A 79 20.73 -30.26 12.78
C ASN A 79 21.22 -31.13 11.60
N VAL A 80 20.42 -31.39 10.56
CA VAL A 80 20.85 -32.19 9.38
C VAL A 80 21.67 -31.36 8.38
N GLY A 81 21.78 -30.05 8.60
CA GLY A 81 22.73 -29.20 7.91
C GLY A 81 23.88 -28.82 8.83
N GLY A 82 24.86 -29.70 9.01
CA GLY A 82 26.21 -29.37 9.49
C GLY A 82 26.99 -28.45 8.53
N LEU A 83 26.29 -27.59 7.80
CA LEU A 83 26.81 -26.52 6.98
C LEU A 83 26.29 -25.23 7.61
N ALA A 84 27.14 -24.62 8.43
CA ALA A 84 27.02 -23.24 8.84
C ALA A 84 27.10 -22.34 7.59
N TRP A 85 26.00 -22.23 6.84
CA TRP A 85 25.84 -21.16 5.87
C TRP A 85 25.23 -20.01 6.63
N GLY A 86 26.12 -19.08 6.97
CA GLY A 86 25.89 -17.99 7.89
C GLY A 86 24.52 -17.34 7.70
N SER A 87 23.89 -17.09 8.83
CA SER A 87 22.88 -16.05 8.98
C SER A 87 23.51 -14.68 8.70
N ARG A 88 23.89 -14.45 7.44
CA ARG A 88 24.30 -13.16 6.87
C ARG A 88 23.57 -13.03 5.54
N GLY A 89 22.40 -12.39 5.56
CA GLY A 89 21.77 -11.95 4.32
C GLY A 89 20.26 -12.15 4.27
N GLY A 90 19.52 -11.25 4.92
CA GLY A 90 18.20 -10.79 4.47
C GLY A 90 17.05 -11.80 4.47
N ALA A 91 15.85 -11.29 4.78
CA ALA A 91 14.58 -12.04 4.79
C ALA A 91 14.16 -12.68 3.44
N SER A 92 15.00 -12.66 2.39
CA SER A 92 14.76 -13.25 1.06
C SER A 92 15.29 -14.68 0.92
N GLY A 93 16.45 -15.03 1.50
CA GLY A 93 17.10 -16.33 1.30
C GLY A 93 16.34 -17.52 1.90
N GLY A 94 15.63 -17.30 3.02
CA GLY A 94 14.91 -18.37 3.72
C GLY A 94 13.63 -18.87 3.03
N TRP A 95 13.13 -18.18 2.00
CA TRP A 95 11.84 -18.49 1.36
C TRP A 95 12.00 -19.53 0.25
N SER A 96 13.05 -19.41 -0.56
CA SER A 96 13.41 -20.39 -1.59
C SER A 96 13.75 -21.74 -0.98
N VAL A 97 14.49 -21.74 0.14
CA VAL A 97 14.83 -22.97 0.89
C VAL A 97 13.57 -23.63 1.46
N ARG A 98 12.63 -22.84 2.01
CA ARG A 98 11.34 -23.38 2.49
C ARG A 98 10.48 -23.96 1.37
N LEU A 99 10.44 -23.31 0.20
CA LEU A 99 9.69 -23.82 -0.94
C LEU A 99 10.29 -25.10 -1.52
N LEU A 100 11.62 -25.15 -1.67
CA LEU A 100 12.36 -26.37 -2.06
C LEU A 100 12.13 -27.50 -1.07
N LYS A 101 12.16 -27.21 0.24
CA LYS A 101 11.89 -28.21 1.28
C LYS A 101 10.46 -28.73 1.22
N LEU A 102 9.46 -27.86 1.06
CA LEU A 102 8.05 -28.28 0.98
C LEU A 102 7.73 -29.05 -0.30
N THR A 103 8.31 -28.66 -1.43
CA THR A 103 8.15 -29.38 -2.70
C THR A 103 8.79 -30.76 -2.62
N PHE A 104 10.04 -30.84 -2.12
CA PHE A 104 10.70 -32.12 -1.87
C PHE A 104 9.90 -33.04 -0.94
N PHE A 105 9.40 -32.51 0.18
CA PHE A 105 8.61 -33.31 1.12
C PHE A 105 7.29 -33.74 0.49
N PHE A 106 6.61 -32.87 -0.27
CA PHE A 106 5.40 -33.23 -0.99
C PHE A 106 5.60 -34.33 -2.05
N SER A 107 6.79 -34.43 -2.66
CA SER A 107 7.14 -35.48 -3.62
C SER A 107 7.40 -36.86 -3.00
N GLN A 108 7.35 -37.00 -1.67
CA GLN A 108 7.52 -38.28 -1.00
C GLN A 108 6.24 -39.14 -1.14
N GLU A 109 6.38 -40.40 -1.54
CA GLU A 109 5.24 -41.27 -1.90
C GLU A 109 4.37 -41.66 -0.69
N HIS A 110 4.98 -41.83 0.50
CA HIS A 110 4.36 -42.44 1.69
C HIS A 110 3.69 -41.46 2.68
N LEU A 111 3.18 -40.32 2.22
CA LEU A 111 2.55 -39.35 3.12
C LEU A 111 1.06 -39.64 3.40
N PRO A 112 0.60 -39.53 4.67
CA PRO A 112 -0.82 -39.60 5.00
C PRO A 112 -1.62 -38.52 4.27
N ALA A 113 -2.86 -38.83 3.86
CA ALA A 113 -3.71 -37.92 3.09
C ALA A 113 -3.89 -36.54 3.75
N THR A 114 -4.12 -36.50 5.07
CA THR A 114 -4.25 -35.26 5.85
C THR A 114 -2.99 -34.38 5.73
N VAL A 115 -1.81 -34.99 5.81
CA VAL A 115 -0.53 -34.29 5.70
C VAL A 115 -0.32 -33.77 4.28
N LYS A 116 -0.68 -34.55 3.25
CA LYS A 116 -0.62 -34.10 1.84
C LYS A 116 -1.46 -32.84 1.61
N VAL A 117 -2.69 -32.79 2.13
CA VAL A 117 -3.58 -31.62 2.00
C VAL A 117 -2.98 -30.38 2.68
N ASP A 118 -2.45 -30.53 3.89
CA ASP A 118 -1.82 -29.41 4.61
C ASP A 118 -0.57 -28.89 3.91
N LEU A 119 0.26 -29.78 3.37
CA LEU A 119 1.42 -29.40 2.56
C LEU A 119 1.01 -28.67 1.29
N GLN A 120 -0.03 -29.14 0.58
CA GLN A 120 -0.55 -28.45 -0.59
C GLN A 120 -1.03 -27.03 -0.26
N ARG A 121 -1.76 -26.86 0.85
CA ARG A 121 -2.22 -25.53 1.31
C ARG A 121 -1.02 -24.61 1.60
N ARG A 122 -0.01 -25.11 2.33
CA ARG A 122 1.21 -24.34 2.66
C ARG A 122 2.02 -23.99 1.41
N LEU A 123 2.17 -24.94 0.49
CA LEU A 123 2.89 -24.75 -0.77
C LEU A 123 2.20 -23.69 -1.63
N LYS A 124 0.87 -23.76 -1.78
CA LYS A 124 0.06 -22.73 -2.46
C LYS A 124 0.23 -21.35 -1.80
N ALA A 125 0.13 -21.28 -0.47
CA ALA A 125 0.31 -20.03 0.26
C ALA A 125 1.71 -19.43 0.07
N LEU A 126 2.76 -20.26 0.13
CA LEU A 126 4.14 -19.81 -0.09
C LEU A 126 4.39 -19.34 -1.52
N LYS A 127 3.86 -20.06 -2.53
CA LYS A 127 3.96 -19.63 -3.94
C LYS A 127 3.30 -18.27 -4.14
N LEU A 128 2.09 -18.08 -3.62
CA LEU A 128 1.37 -16.83 -3.73
C LEU A 128 2.09 -15.67 -3.00
N ALA A 129 2.69 -15.94 -1.83
CA ALA A 129 3.47 -14.95 -1.10
C ALA A 129 4.78 -14.59 -1.84
N LEU A 130 5.43 -15.57 -2.48
CA LEU A 130 6.60 -15.36 -3.32
C LEU A 130 6.26 -14.50 -4.52
N GLU A 131 5.17 -14.80 -5.24
CA GLU A 131 4.72 -14.00 -6.37
C GLU A 131 4.41 -12.56 -5.97
N ARG A 132 3.71 -12.34 -4.85
CA ARG A 132 3.46 -10.99 -4.32
C ARG A 132 4.75 -10.23 -4.05
N LYS A 133 5.73 -10.88 -3.45
CA LYS A 133 7.05 -10.28 -3.14
C LYS A 133 7.85 -9.99 -4.41
N GLN A 134 7.86 -10.90 -5.38
CA GLN A 134 8.50 -10.65 -6.67
C GLN A 134 7.86 -9.44 -7.37
N ARG A 135 6.52 -9.39 -7.41
CA ARG A 135 5.78 -8.25 -7.97
C ARG A 135 6.13 -6.96 -7.23
N SER A 136 6.09 -6.94 -5.90
CA SER A 136 6.41 -5.73 -5.12
C SER A 136 7.84 -5.25 -5.38
N THR A 137 8.82 -6.15 -5.50
CA THR A 137 10.20 -5.75 -5.80
C THR A 137 10.36 -5.13 -7.18
N VAL A 138 9.58 -5.56 -8.18
CA VAL A 138 9.59 -4.95 -9.52
C VAL A 138 8.91 -3.59 -9.47
N GLU A 139 7.74 -3.50 -8.83
CA GLU A 139 6.99 -2.26 -8.63
C GLU A 139 7.84 -1.21 -7.90
N GLU A 140 8.57 -1.60 -6.84
CA GLU A 140 9.49 -0.73 -6.09
C GLU A 140 10.65 -0.22 -6.95
N LYS A 141 11.29 -1.10 -7.73
CA LYS A 141 12.38 -0.71 -8.64
C LYS A 141 11.92 0.30 -9.68
N LEU A 142 10.76 0.08 -10.30
CA LEU A 142 10.18 1.00 -11.28
C LEU A 142 9.76 2.31 -10.63
N ALA A 143 9.16 2.26 -9.44
CA ALA A 143 8.76 3.45 -8.69
C ALA A 143 9.98 4.33 -8.36
N LEU A 144 11.10 3.74 -7.93
CA LEU A 144 12.33 4.47 -7.67
C LEU A 144 12.96 5.05 -8.96
N LYS A 145 13.05 4.24 -10.02
CA LYS A 145 13.63 4.64 -11.31
C LYS A 145 12.92 5.86 -11.91
N TYR A 146 11.59 5.89 -11.86
CA TYR A 146 10.79 6.94 -12.48
C TYR A 146 10.22 7.96 -11.48
N LYS A 147 10.62 7.91 -10.21
CA LYS A 147 10.14 8.83 -9.14
C LYS A 147 10.31 10.29 -9.54
N TYR A 148 11.51 10.64 -10.02
CA TYR A 148 11.86 12.02 -10.36
C TYR A 148 11.14 12.49 -11.62
N VAL A 149 11.13 11.68 -12.68
CA VAL A 149 10.43 12.00 -13.94
C VAL A 149 8.95 12.27 -13.68
N ARG A 150 8.28 11.37 -12.94
CA ARG A 150 6.87 11.53 -12.55
C ARG A 150 6.62 12.80 -11.73
N PHE A 151 7.55 13.17 -10.85
CA PHE A 151 7.44 14.38 -10.05
C PHE A 151 7.52 15.65 -10.90
N VAL A 152 8.46 15.70 -11.84
CA VAL A 152 8.60 16.84 -12.77
C VAL A 152 7.36 16.96 -13.64
N GLU A 153 6.87 15.86 -14.20
CA GLU A 153 5.65 15.87 -15.02
C GLU A 153 4.41 16.25 -14.22
N LYS A 154 4.26 15.71 -13.00
CA LYS A 154 3.18 16.11 -12.10
C LYS A 154 3.21 17.61 -11.85
N LYS A 155 4.39 18.20 -11.59
CA LYS A 155 4.57 19.65 -11.45
C LYS A 155 4.15 20.41 -12.71
N LYS A 156 4.57 19.97 -13.90
CA LYS A 156 4.19 20.57 -15.19
C LYS A 156 2.66 20.56 -15.36
N VAL A 157 2.02 19.43 -15.12
CA VAL A 157 0.55 19.30 -15.21
C VAL A 157 -0.16 20.17 -14.17
N THR A 158 0.28 20.18 -12.91
CA THR A 158 -0.34 21.02 -11.87
C THR A 158 -0.25 22.51 -12.21
N ARG A 159 0.88 22.97 -12.77
CA ARG A 159 1.03 24.37 -13.22
C ARG A 159 0.02 24.70 -14.32
N LYS A 160 -0.12 23.82 -15.31
CA LYS A 160 -1.11 23.98 -16.39
C LYS A 160 -2.54 24.03 -15.84
N ILE A 161 -2.89 23.16 -14.88
CA ILE A 161 -4.20 23.18 -14.21
C ILE A 161 -4.41 24.54 -13.53
N THR A 162 -3.47 25.01 -12.72
CA THR A 162 -3.62 26.30 -12.03
C THR A 162 -3.70 27.50 -12.99
N GLN A 163 -3.05 27.42 -14.15
CA GLN A 163 -3.13 28.45 -15.19
C GLN A 163 -4.51 28.44 -15.86
N LEU A 164 -5.03 27.26 -16.20
CA LEU A 164 -6.36 27.10 -16.79
C LEU A 164 -7.47 27.49 -15.82
N GLU A 165 -7.34 27.14 -14.53
CA GLU A 165 -8.28 27.57 -13.48
C GLU A 165 -8.32 29.10 -13.36
N ARG A 166 -7.16 29.77 -13.41
CA ARG A 166 -7.11 31.24 -13.44
C ARG A 166 -7.71 31.82 -14.72
N ALA A 167 -7.43 31.22 -15.88
CA ALA A 167 -8.00 31.66 -17.15
C ALA A 167 -9.54 31.56 -17.16
N LEU A 168 -10.09 30.54 -16.50
CA LEU A 168 -11.53 30.35 -16.37
C LEU A 168 -12.21 31.40 -15.46
N THR A 169 -11.46 32.04 -14.56
CA THR A 169 -11.97 33.13 -13.71
C THR A 169 -12.02 34.49 -14.40
N LEU A 170 -11.46 34.62 -15.61
CA LEU A 170 -11.53 35.86 -16.38
C LEU A 170 -12.93 36.06 -17.00
N PRO A 171 -13.36 37.30 -17.28
CA PRO A 171 -14.71 37.60 -17.77
C PRO A 171 -15.07 36.94 -19.10
N ASP A 172 -14.07 36.77 -19.98
CA ASP A 172 -14.21 36.14 -21.31
C ASP A 172 -13.24 34.95 -21.45
N PRO A 173 -13.54 33.79 -20.82
CA PRO A 173 -12.70 32.62 -20.95
C PRO A 173 -12.91 31.98 -22.33
N PRO A 174 -11.84 31.51 -23.00
CA PRO A 174 -12.00 30.79 -24.26
C PRO A 174 -12.83 29.51 -24.03
N ALA A 175 -13.70 29.17 -24.99
CA ALA A 175 -14.57 27.99 -24.87
C ALA A 175 -13.78 26.68 -24.70
N THR A 176 -12.53 26.62 -25.17
CA THR A 176 -11.66 25.44 -25.06
C THR A 176 -11.09 25.23 -23.65
N THR A 177 -11.04 26.25 -22.80
CA THR A 177 -10.38 26.20 -21.49
C THR A 177 -10.93 25.11 -20.58
N ALA A 178 -12.25 24.88 -20.62
CA ALA A 178 -12.90 23.86 -19.81
C ALA A 178 -12.56 22.43 -20.29
N ALA A 179 -12.50 22.23 -21.61
CA ALA A 179 -12.09 20.96 -22.21
C ALA A 179 -10.60 20.67 -21.88
N ASP A 180 -9.74 21.67 -22.02
CA ASP A 180 -8.31 21.57 -21.70
C ASP A 180 -8.09 21.24 -20.23
N LEU A 181 -8.90 21.82 -19.33
CA LEU A 181 -8.85 21.56 -17.90
C LEU A 181 -9.23 20.09 -17.60
N SER A 182 -10.29 19.59 -18.22
CA SER A 182 -10.68 18.17 -18.09
C SER A 182 -9.57 17.22 -18.56
N GLU A 183 -8.87 17.60 -19.64
CA GLU A 183 -7.76 16.82 -20.15
C GLU A 183 -6.56 16.84 -19.19
N GLN A 184 -6.20 18.02 -18.66
CA GLN A 184 -5.10 18.12 -17.69
C GLN A 184 -5.42 17.35 -16.40
N ARG A 185 -6.69 17.27 -15.97
CA ARG A 185 -7.10 16.43 -14.83
C ARG A 185 -6.86 14.94 -15.12
N ALA A 186 -7.17 14.46 -16.32
CA ALA A 186 -6.85 13.09 -16.73
C ALA A 186 -5.33 12.84 -16.75
N ARG A 187 -4.53 13.80 -17.25
CA ARG A 187 -3.07 13.73 -17.23
C ARG A 187 -2.50 13.77 -15.80
N LEU A 188 -3.12 14.50 -14.86
CA LEU A 188 -2.73 14.49 -13.45
C LEU A 188 -2.94 13.11 -12.84
N LEU A 189 -4.09 12.50 -13.14
CA LEU A 189 -4.40 11.14 -12.70
C LEU A 189 -3.43 10.12 -13.30
N TYR A 190 -3.08 10.29 -14.57
CA TYR A 190 -2.03 9.49 -15.24
C TYR A 190 -0.70 9.55 -14.48
N THR A 191 -0.18 10.74 -14.14
CA THR A 191 1.10 10.84 -13.41
C THR A 191 1.04 10.24 -12.00
N THR A 192 -0.13 10.29 -11.34
CA THR A 192 -0.31 9.86 -9.94
C THR A 192 -0.60 8.36 -9.83
N HIS A 193 -1.48 7.83 -10.68
CA HIS A 193 -1.95 6.44 -10.65
C HIS A 193 -1.47 5.62 -11.86
N PHE A 194 -0.34 5.99 -12.45
CA PHE A 194 0.30 5.20 -13.52
C PHE A 194 0.47 3.73 -13.11
N PRO A 195 0.26 2.77 -14.04
CA PRO A 195 0.47 1.35 -13.79
C PRO A 195 1.82 1.04 -13.14
N ARG A 196 1.80 0.34 -12.00
CA ARG A 196 3.02 0.09 -11.20
C ARG A 196 3.94 -0.97 -11.79
N ASP A 197 3.40 -1.78 -12.70
CA ASP A 197 4.01 -2.96 -13.31
C ASP A 197 4.62 -2.69 -14.69
N MET A 198 4.60 -1.45 -15.19
CA MET A 198 5.23 -1.07 -16.46
C MET A 198 6.23 0.09 -16.32
N ALA A 199 7.11 0.21 -17.31
CA ALA A 199 7.98 1.36 -17.43
C ALA A 199 7.17 2.64 -17.71
N TYR A 200 7.51 3.73 -17.01
CA TYR A 200 6.81 4.99 -17.17
C TYR A 200 6.98 5.56 -18.57
N ILE A 201 5.88 5.95 -19.21
CA ILE A 201 5.88 6.64 -20.50
C ILE A 201 5.70 8.13 -20.25
N ALA A 202 6.68 8.92 -20.66
CA ALA A 202 6.67 10.37 -20.46
C ALA A 202 5.51 11.04 -21.23
N LEU A 203 4.87 12.02 -20.59
CA LEU A 203 3.85 12.87 -21.21
C LEU A 203 4.47 13.97 -22.08
N PHE A 204 5.63 14.48 -21.67
CA PHE A 204 6.35 15.55 -22.33
C PHE A 204 7.73 15.01 -22.73
N ALA A 205 8.01 14.90 -24.03
CA ALA A 205 9.35 14.57 -24.52
C ALA A 205 10.04 15.89 -24.86
N GLY A 206 11.30 16.03 -24.46
CA GLY A 206 12.08 17.25 -24.72
C GLY A 206 11.93 18.35 -23.66
N ASP A 207 12.91 19.27 -23.67
CA ASP A 207 12.97 20.44 -22.78
C ASP A 207 11.97 21.54 -23.18
N ASP A 208 11.48 21.49 -24.42
CA ASP A 208 10.48 22.39 -25.02
C ASP A 208 9.06 22.18 -24.47
N GLY A 209 8.82 21.10 -23.72
CA GLY A 209 7.52 20.85 -23.10
C GLY A 209 6.40 20.56 -24.09
N SER A 210 6.76 20.21 -25.33
CA SER A 210 5.86 19.71 -26.36
C SER A 210 5.33 18.32 -25.98
N THR A 211 4.14 18.00 -26.50
CA THR A 211 3.51 16.70 -26.27
C THR A 211 4.11 15.72 -27.27
N VAL A 212 4.50 14.52 -26.83
CA VAL A 212 5.12 13.53 -27.72
C VAL A 212 4.14 13.07 -28.79
N GLU A 213 4.65 12.81 -29.99
CA GLU A 213 3.94 12.14 -31.08
C GLU A 213 3.09 10.95 -30.60
N THR A 214 1.85 10.90 -31.10
CA THR A 214 0.80 9.95 -30.70
C THR A 214 0.82 8.67 -31.54
N ASP A 215 1.38 8.73 -32.75
CA ASP A 215 1.32 7.64 -33.72
C ASP A 215 2.23 6.46 -33.40
N SER A 216 3.24 6.67 -32.55
CA SER A 216 4.10 5.59 -32.06
C SER A 216 3.33 4.61 -31.16
N ASP A 217 3.74 3.34 -31.13
CA ASP A 217 3.13 2.34 -30.25
C ASP A 217 3.18 2.73 -28.77
N VAL A 218 4.22 3.47 -28.38
CA VAL A 218 4.37 4.05 -27.03
C VAL A 218 3.34 5.16 -26.79
N GLY A 219 3.07 5.98 -27.81
CA GLY A 219 2.02 7.00 -27.80
C GLY A 219 0.62 6.39 -27.63
N ARG A 220 0.30 5.35 -28.40
CA ARG A 220 -0.97 4.61 -28.27
C ARG A 220 -1.17 4.02 -26.88
N LYS A 221 -0.12 3.41 -26.29
CA LYS A 221 -0.17 2.88 -24.91
C LYS A 221 -0.44 4.00 -23.90
N ARG A 222 0.21 5.16 -24.04
CA ARG A 222 -0.05 6.33 -23.19
C ARG A 222 -1.49 6.79 -23.31
N GLU A 223 -2.02 6.93 -24.52
CA GLU A 223 -3.40 7.37 -24.75
C GLU A 223 -4.43 6.39 -24.21
N ALA A 224 -4.21 5.08 -24.36
CA ALA A 224 -5.08 4.07 -23.77
C ALA A 224 -5.17 4.21 -22.24
N ILE A 225 -4.04 4.49 -21.57
CA ILE A 225 -4.03 4.74 -20.12
C ILE A 225 -4.77 6.06 -19.81
N ILE A 226 -4.54 7.14 -20.58
CA ILE A 226 -5.25 8.41 -20.38
C ILE A 226 -6.77 8.24 -20.59
N ALA A 227 -7.20 7.48 -21.59
CA ALA A 227 -8.60 7.17 -21.84
C ALA A 227 -9.21 6.37 -20.68
N PHE A 228 -8.47 5.40 -20.13
CA PHE A 228 -8.86 4.71 -18.90
C PHE A 228 -9.02 5.67 -17.72
N MET A 229 -8.09 6.64 -17.56
CA MET A 229 -8.17 7.67 -16.53
C MET A 229 -9.39 8.58 -16.71
N ARG A 230 -9.77 8.94 -17.94
CA ARG A 230 -11.00 9.71 -18.23
C ARG A 230 -12.24 8.97 -17.74
N LYS A 231 -12.37 7.69 -18.10
CA LYS A 231 -13.45 6.81 -17.61
C LYS A 231 -13.43 6.67 -16.08
N ALA A 232 -12.26 6.65 -15.46
CA ALA A 232 -12.14 6.58 -14.00
C ALA A 232 -12.60 7.87 -13.29
N ILE A 233 -12.45 9.03 -13.95
CA ILE A 233 -12.98 10.32 -13.48
C ILE A 233 -14.51 10.33 -13.61
N GLU A 234 -15.04 9.96 -14.77
CA GLU A 234 -16.49 9.90 -15.03
C GLU A 234 -17.21 8.95 -14.07
N SER A 235 -16.61 7.79 -13.80
CA SER A 235 -17.17 6.80 -12.86
C SER A 235 -16.93 7.14 -11.37
N GLY A 236 -16.23 8.23 -11.06
CA GLY A 236 -15.84 8.60 -9.69
C GLY A 236 -14.88 7.60 -9.02
N ALA A 237 -14.37 6.61 -9.75
CA ALA A 237 -13.44 5.61 -9.23
C ALA A 237 -12.11 6.21 -8.78
N ALA A 238 -11.68 7.29 -9.46
CA ALA A 238 -10.44 8.01 -9.18
C ALA A 238 -10.37 8.60 -7.76
N GLY A 239 -11.51 8.88 -7.11
CA GLY A 239 -11.56 9.46 -5.76
C GLY A 239 -11.38 8.44 -4.62
N ARG A 240 -11.32 7.14 -4.92
CA ARG A 240 -11.20 6.09 -3.89
C ARG A 240 -9.75 5.99 -3.42
N SER A 241 -9.53 5.90 -2.10
CA SER A 241 -8.19 5.73 -1.50
C SER A 241 -7.46 4.47 -1.98
N THR A 242 -8.20 3.46 -2.45
CA THR A 242 -7.68 2.20 -2.96
C THR A 242 -7.45 2.18 -4.47
N PHE A 243 -7.54 3.34 -5.17
CA PHE A 243 -7.37 3.39 -6.62
C PHE A 243 -5.90 3.13 -7.02
N ALA A 244 -5.63 1.89 -7.42
CA ALA A 244 -4.36 1.44 -7.96
C ALA A 244 -4.62 0.79 -9.32
N VAL A 245 -3.86 1.21 -10.32
CA VAL A 245 -3.97 0.71 -11.68
C VAL A 245 -2.80 -0.22 -11.97
N ARG A 246 -3.07 -1.31 -12.68
CA ARG A 246 -2.08 -2.20 -13.27
C ARG A 246 -2.24 -2.21 -14.79
N ALA A 247 -1.20 -2.64 -15.50
CA ALA A 247 -1.24 -2.75 -16.95
C ALA A 247 -2.34 -3.72 -17.40
N ALA A 248 -2.57 -4.79 -16.63
CA ALA A 248 -3.66 -5.74 -16.88
C ALA A 248 -5.05 -5.09 -16.84
N ASP A 249 -5.28 -4.08 -16.00
CA ASP A 249 -6.59 -3.41 -15.87
C ASP A 249 -6.89 -2.51 -17.08
N VAL A 250 -5.85 -1.96 -17.71
CA VAL A 250 -5.96 -1.05 -18.86
C VAL A 250 -5.98 -1.81 -20.18
N PHE A 251 -5.08 -2.77 -20.34
CA PHE A 251 -4.86 -3.47 -21.62
C PHE A 251 -5.53 -4.84 -21.70
N GLY A 252 -6.14 -5.32 -20.60
CA GLY A 252 -6.74 -6.66 -20.55
C GLY A 252 -5.74 -7.80 -20.70
N VAL A 253 -4.43 -7.52 -20.66
CA VAL A 253 -3.39 -8.54 -20.84
C VAL A 253 -3.29 -9.39 -19.57
N SER A 254 -4.04 -10.48 -19.56
CA SER A 254 -3.88 -11.55 -18.58
C SER A 254 -2.56 -12.29 -18.83
N GLY A 255 -1.51 -11.97 -18.08
CA GLY A 255 -0.43 -12.91 -17.75
C GLY A 255 0.48 -13.43 -18.88
N LYS A 256 0.42 -12.90 -20.11
CA LYS A 256 1.49 -13.18 -21.09
C LYS A 256 2.66 -12.23 -20.83
N LYS A 257 3.77 -12.79 -20.35
CA LYS A 257 5.05 -12.09 -20.24
C LYS A 257 5.45 -11.59 -21.64
N GLU A 258 5.19 -10.32 -21.93
CA GLU A 258 5.95 -9.63 -22.99
C GLU A 258 7.41 -9.63 -22.52
N LYS A 259 8.26 -10.37 -23.25
CA LYS A 259 9.70 -10.24 -23.12
C LYS A 259 10.05 -8.89 -23.77
N TRP A 260 10.48 -7.95 -22.94
CA TRP A 260 11.16 -6.74 -23.35
C TRP A 260 12.67 -6.98 -23.31
#